data_AF-A0A2S6IW56-F1
#
_entry.id   AF-A0A2S6IW56-F1
#
_cell.length_a   1.000
_cell.length_b   1.000
_cell.length_c   1.000
_cell.angle_alpha   90.00
_cell.angle_beta   90.00
_cell.angle_gamma   90.00
#
_symmetry.space_group_name_H-M   'P 1'
#
loop_
_entity.id
_entity.type
_entity.pdbx_description
1 polymer ?
#
loop_
_entity_poly.entity_id
_entity_poly.type
_entity_poly.pdbx_seq_one_letter_code
_entity_poly.pdbx_strand_id
1 'polypeptide(L)'
;MGTPLIGALNVRAIYAYEVEDASALPGLRILGAVMGLHGIAMNGGLVVGGIENLFFNERMHAVDDAIEGFRWLGLADVAALVARARDEYLRFRPSGWEDISDEDALIWDQLDTAFFEIAADERLETAVPARLQDIAPELQPS
;
A
#
# COMPACT_ATOMS: atom_id res chain seq x y z
N MET A 1 -7.29 25.66 -6.01
CA MET A 1 -7.45 24.19 -6.06
C MET A 1 -7.06 23.70 -4.68
N GLY A 2 -7.98 23.09 -3.94
CA GLY A 2 -7.70 22.60 -2.59
C GLY A 2 -6.69 21.46 -2.62
N THR A 3 -6.02 21.21 -1.50
CA THR A 3 -5.20 20.01 -1.34
C THR A 3 -6.07 18.77 -1.60
N PRO A 4 -5.63 17.82 -2.44
CA PRO A 4 -6.29 16.53 -2.61
C PRO A 4 -6.53 15.86 -1.25
N LEU A 5 -7.63 15.14 -1.07
CA LEU A 5 -8.05 14.62 0.24
C LEU A 5 -6.98 13.69 0.82
N ILE A 6 -6.33 12.90 -0.03
CA ILE A 6 -5.23 12.02 0.36
C ILE A 6 -4.03 12.84 0.80
N GLY A 7 -3.71 13.93 0.11
CA GLY A 7 -2.64 14.84 0.53
C GLY A 7 -2.86 15.41 1.94
N ALA A 8 -4.11 15.70 2.31
CA ALA A 8 -4.46 16.20 3.64
C ALA A 8 -4.40 15.12 4.73
N LEU A 9 -4.64 13.85 4.37
CA LEU A 9 -4.68 12.73 5.31
C LEU A 9 -3.34 12.00 5.45
N ASN A 10 -2.48 12.04 4.42
CA ASN A 10 -1.30 11.20 4.27
C ASN A 10 -0.44 11.09 5.54
N VAL A 11 0.12 12.23 5.96
CA VAL A 11 1.06 12.29 7.09
C VAL A 11 0.39 11.78 8.37
N ARG A 12 -0.88 12.14 8.59
CA ARG A 12 -1.62 11.74 9.78
C ARG A 12 -1.93 10.25 9.78
N ALA A 13 -2.30 9.70 8.62
CA ALA A 13 -2.62 8.30 8.46
C ALA A 13 -1.39 7.41 8.64
N ILE A 14 -0.29 7.72 7.94
CA ILE A 14 0.98 6.99 8.07
C ILE A 14 1.48 7.05 9.50
N TYR A 15 1.51 8.24 10.12
CA TYR A 15 1.94 8.36 11.51
C TYR A 15 1.09 7.50 12.46
N ALA A 16 -0.25 7.57 12.35
CA ALA A 16 -1.15 6.79 13.19
C ALA A 16 -0.94 5.28 13.05
N TYR A 17 -0.58 4.81 11.85
CA TYR A 17 -0.23 3.42 11.60
C TYR A 17 1.14 3.06 12.20
N GLU A 18 2.18 3.83 11.88
CA GLU A 18 3.57 3.54 12.28
C GLU A 18 3.79 3.55 13.80
N VAL A 19 3.09 4.40 14.54
CA VAL A 19 3.19 4.47 16.00
C VAL A 19 2.12 3.66 16.73
N GLU A 20 1.30 2.90 15.99
CA GLU A 20 0.16 2.14 16.51
C GLU A 20 -0.75 3.00 17.42
N ASP A 21 -1.06 4.22 16.97
CA ASP A 21 -1.77 5.21 17.79
C ASP A 21 -3.18 4.70 18.16
N ALA A 22 -3.34 4.28 19.42
CA ALA A 22 -4.59 3.77 19.94
C ALA A 22 -5.71 4.83 19.99
N SER A 23 -5.35 6.12 19.98
CA SER A 23 -6.30 7.23 19.97
C SER A 23 -6.83 7.57 18.58
N ALA A 24 -6.13 7.13 17.53
CA ALA A 24 -6.58 7.27 16.15
C ALA A 24 -7.76 6.34 15.84
N LEU A 25 -8.65 6.80 14.96
CA LEU A 25 -9.72 5.95 14.43
C LEU A 25 -9.13 4.74 13.69
N PRO A 26 -9.76 3.55 13.79
CA PRO A 26 -9.27 2.37 13.09
C PRO A 26 -9.12 2.58 11.57
N GLY A 27 -10.06 3.28 10.93
CA GLY A 27 -9.99 3.56 9.49
C GLY A 27 -8.81 4.44 9.10
N LEU A 28 -8.37 5.35 9.98
CA LEU A 28 -7.19 6.18 9.75
C LEU A 28 -5.90 5.36 9.76
N ARG A 29 -5.79 4.38 10.66
CA ARG A 29 -4.65 3.44 10.69
C ARG A 29 -4.64 2.51 9.49
N ILE A 30 -5.82 1.99 9.10
CA ILE A 30 -5.97 1.17 7.89
C ILE A 30 -5.53 1.97 6.66
N LEU A 31 -5.95 3.23 6.54
CA LEU A 31 -5.50 4.12 5.47
C LEU A 31 -3.98 4.32 5.53
N GLY A 32 -3.39 4.45 6.73
CA GLY A 32 -1.96 4.56 6.91
C GLY A 32 -1.17 3.39 6.34
N ALA A 33 -1.63 2.15 6.56
CA ALA A 33 -1.01 0.96 5.98
C ALA A 33 -1.03 1.00 4.44
N VAL A 34 -2.19 1.32 3.85
CA VAL A 34 -2.36 1.47 2.39
C VAL A 34 -1.41 2.53 1.84
N MET A 35 -1.40 3.71 2.45
CA MET A 35 -0.61 4.85 1.99
C MET A 35 0.89 4.64 2.17
N GLY A 36 1.31 3.95 3.24
CA GLY A 36 2.69 3.58 3.46
C GLY A 36 3.21 2.66 2.36
N LEU A 37 2.53 1.55 2.09
CA LEU A 37 2.94 0.65 1.01
C LEU A 37 2.85 1.33 -0.36
N HIS A 38 1.73 2.01 -0.64
CA HIS A 38 1.50 2.67 -1.91
C HIS A 38 2.59 3.72 -2.20
N GLY A 39 2.87 4.61 -1.25
CA GLY A 39 3.89 5.64 -1.43
C GLY A 39 5.30 5.06 -1.64
N ILE A 40 5.65 3.99 -0.94
CA ILE A 40 6.92 3.30 -1.15
C ILE A 40 6.96 2.67 -2.56
N ALA A 41 5.90 1.96 -2.94
CA ALA A 41 5.79 1.29 -4.24
C ALA A 41 5.84 2.28 -5.41
N MET A 42 5.20 3.44 -5.29
CA MET A 42 5.20 4.46 -6.33
C MET A 42 6.59 5.10 -6.55
N ASN A 43 7.47 5.05 -5.55
CA ASN A 43 8.82 5.60 -5.64
C ASN A 43 9.88 4.57 -6.09
N GLY A 44 9.66 3.28 -5.82
CA GLY A 44 10.68 2.24 -6.02
C GLY A 44 10.20 0.94 -6.66
N GLY A 45 8.98 0.90 -7.20
CA GLY A 45 8.33 -0.33 -7.65
C GLY A 45 7.65 -1.09 -6.52
N LEU A 46 6.61 -1.86 -6.84
CA LEU A 46 5.86 -2.67 -5.88
C LEU A 46 6.74 -3.75 -5.26
N VAL A 47 7.52 -4.46 -6.07
CA VAL A 47 8.30 -5.62 -5.60
C VAL A 47 9.51 -5.17 -4.78
N VAL A 48 10.45 -4.41 -5.36
CA VAL A 48 11.66 -3.99 -4.60
C VAL A 48 11.38 -2.83 -3.67
N GLY A 49 10.79 -1.76 -4.20
CA GLY A 49 10.46 -0.60 -3.41
C GLY A 49 9.58 -0.97 -2.24
N GLY A 50 8.42 -1.59 -2.50
CA GLY A 50 7.42 -1.93 -1.50
C GLY A 50 7.76 -3.19 -0.68
N ILE A 51 7.65 -4.36 -1.33
CA ILE A 51 7.63 -5.66 -0.63
C ILE A 51 9.00 -6.03 -0.06
N GLU A 52 10.05 -5.97 -0.87
CA GLU A 52 11.42 -6.32 -0.44
C GLU A 52 11.89 -5.39 0.67
N ASN A 53 11.67 -4.09 0.54
CA ASN A 53 12.02 -3.11 1.56
C ASN A 53 11.33 -3.39 2.89
N LEU A 54 10.02 -3.65 2.88
CA LEU A 54 9.28 -4.02 4.09
C LEU A 54 9.72 -5.38 4.63
N PHE A 55 10.12 -6.31 3.77
CA PHE A 55 10.69 -7.59 4.17
C PHE A 55 11.99 -7.41 4.95
N PHE A 56 12.97 -6.68 4.40
CA PHE A 56 14.28 -6.47 5.04
C PHE A 56 14.22 -5.63 6.31
N ASN A 57 13.19 -4.80 6.47
CA ASN A 57 12.94 -4.05 7.70
C ASN A 57 12.10 -4.81 8.74
N GLU A 58 11.87 -6.12 8.55
CA GLU A 58 11.07 -6.98 9.44
C GLU A 58 9.60 -6.50 9.59
N ARG A 59 9.06 -5.83 8.56
CA ARG A 59 7.72 -5.22 8.52
C ARG A 59 6.78 -5.89 7.52
N MET A 60 6.91 -7.20 7.31
CA MET A 60 6.03 -7.92 6.37
C MET A 60 4.53 -7.84 6.72
N HIS A 61 4.20 -7.72 8.01
CA HIS A 61 2.82 -7.50 8.44
C HIS A 61 2.21 -6.23 7.82
N ALA A 62 3.03 -5.22 7.48
CA ALA A 62 2.55 -4.01 6.83
C ALA A 62 2.07 -4.24 5.39
N VAL A 63 2.61 -5.25 4.70
CA VAL A 63 2.08 -5.68 3.40
C VAL A 63 0.70 -6.30 3.57
N ASP A 64 0.52 -7.13 4.60
CA ASP A 64 -0.75 -7.79 4.90
C ASP A 64 -1.83 -6.78 5.32
N ASP A 65 -1.47 -5.82 6.16
CA ASP A 65 -2.36 -4.72 6.57
C ASP A 65 -2.75 -3.85 5.37
N ALA A 66 -1.82 -3.56 4.47
CA ALA A 66 -2.11 -2.80 3.25
C ALA A 66 -3.04 -3.58 2.31
N ILE A 67 -2.87 -4.90 2.17
CA ILE A 67 -3.77 -5.76 1.39
C ILE A 67 -5.20 -5.68 1.94
N GLU A 68 -5.37 -5.83 3.27
CA GLU A 68 -6.69 -5.69 3.90
C GLU A 68 -7.25 -4.28 3.77
N GLY A 69 -6.39 -3.26 3.86
CA GLY A 69 -6.79 -1.86 3.66
C GLY A 69 -7.27 -1.57 2.25
N PHE A 70 -6.58 -2.08 1.21
CA PHE A 70 -7.04 -1.96 -0.18
C PHE A 70 -8.40 -2.65 -0.36
N ARG A 71 -8.61 -3.84 0.22
CA ARG A 71 -9.93 -4.51 0.21
C ARG A 71 -11.00 -3.67 0.88
N TRP A 72 -10.69 -3.10 2.05
CA TRP A 72 -11.60 -2.29 2.82
C TRP A 72 -12.03 -1.00 2.07
N LEU A 73 -11.11 -0.41 1.31
CA LEU A 73 -11.37 0.71 0.40
C LEU A 73 -12.13 0.32 -0.88
N GLY A 74 -12.42 -0.97 -1.11
CA GLY A 74 -13.08 -1.45 -2.32
C GLY A 74 -12.15 -1.63 -3.53
N LEU A 75 -10.83 -1.58 -3.32
CA LEU A 75 -9.78 -1.76 -4.32
C LEU A 75 -9.28 -3.22 -4.31
N ALA A 76 -10.21 -4.15 -4.44
CA ALA A 76 -9.92 -5.59 -4.31
C ALA A 76 -8.97 -6.13 -5.39
N ASP A 77 -8.95 -5.51 -6.57
CA ASP A 77 -8.02 -5.80 -7.66
C ASP A 77 -6.58 -5.40 -7.30
N VAL A 78 -6.39 -4.20 -6.72
CA VAL A 78 -5.09 -3.75 -6.20
C VAL A 78 -4.63 -4.68 -5.07
N ALA A 79 -5.52 -5.02 -4.14
CA ALA A 79 -5.21 -5.94 -3.05
C ALA A 79 -4.77 -7.33 -3.55
N ALA A 80 -5.43 -7.86 -4.59
CA ALA A 80 -5.07 -9.14 -5.19
C ALA A 80 -3.70 -9.08 -5.87
N LEU A 81 -3.39 -7.98 -6.56
CA LEU A 81 -2.09 -7.78 -7.18
C LEU A 81 -0.97 -7.70 -6.13
N VAL A 82 -1.16 -6.92 -5.05
CA VAL A 82 -0.18 -6.82 -3.95
C VAL A 82 0.03 -8.17 -3.28
N ALA A 83 -1.04 -8.92 -3.01
CA ALA A 83 -0.94 -10.27 -2.45
C ALA A 83 -0.16 -11.22 -3.37
N ARG A 84 -0.43 -11.18 -4.68
CA ARG A 84 0.33 -11.95 -5.66
C ARG A 84 1.81 -11.55 -5.65
N ALA A 85 2.11 -10.26 -5.69
CA ALA A 85 3.48 -9.78 -5.70
C ALA A 85 4.24 -10.20 -4.43
N ARG A 86 3.58 -10.16 -3.26
CA ARG A 86 4.13 -10.68 -2.01
C ARG A 86 4.47 -12.16 -2.13
N ASP A 87 3.54 -12.97 -2.61
CA ASP A 87 3.72 -14.43 -2.71
C ASP A 87 4.80 -14.81 -3.72
N GLU A 88 4.87 -14.11 -4.85
CA GLU A 88 5.92 -14.28 -5.87
C GLU A 88 7.29 -13.88 -5.32
N TYR A 89 7.40 -12.73 -4.65
CA TYR A 89 8.65 -12.31 -3.99
C TYR A 89 9.11 -13.36 -2.99
N LEU A 90 8.21 -13.90 -2.15
CA LEU A 90 8.56 -14.96 -1.21
C LEU A 90 9.02 -16.26 -1.90
N ARG A 91 8.56 -16.52 -3.12
CA ARG A 91 8.96 -17.68 -3.93
C ARG A 91 10.36 -17.52 -4.53
N PHE A 92 10.69 -16.35 -5.08
CA PHE A 92 11.95 -16.13 -5.80
C PHE A 92 13.01 -15.34 -5.04
N ARG A 93 12.70 -14.85 -3.82
CA ARG A 93 13.67 -14.04 -3.05
C ARG A 93 15.01 -14.77 -2.92
N PRO A 94 16.14 -14.08 -3.16
CA PRO A 94 17.44 -14.65 -2.90
C PRO A 94 17.58 -15.05 -1.43
N SER A 95 18.15 -16.23 -1.17
CA SER A 95 18.51 -16.66 0.19
C SER A 95 19.95 -16.26 0.57
N GLY A 96 20.64 -15.55 -0.33
CA GLY A 96 22.05 -15.17 -0.23
C GLY A 96 22.43 -14.19 -1.34
N TRP A 97 23.58 -14.40 -1.99
CA TRP A 97 24.13 -13.55 -3.05
C TRP A 97 23.68 -13.93 -4.46
N GLU A 98 22.63 -14.73 -4.57
CA GLU A 98 22.14 -15.25 -5.83
C GLU A 98 21.28 -14.20 -6.52
N ASP A 99 21.51 -13.97 -7.81
CA ASP A 99 20.59 -13.19 -8.62
C ASP A 99 19.33 -14.03 -8.90
N ILE A 100 18.19 -13.36 -9.03
CA ILE A 100 16.94 -14.02 -9.46
C ILE A 100 17.08 -14.50 -10.91
N SER A 101 16.26 -15.49 -11.30
CA SER A 101 16.24 -15.96 -12.67
C SER A 101 15.66 -14.90 -13.63
N ASP A 102 16.03 -14.96 -14.92
CA ASP A 102 15.45 -14.07 -15.95
C ASP A 102 13.91 -14.16 -16.02
N GLU A 103 13.36 -15.35 -15.75
CA GLU A 103 11.91 -15.58 -15.71
C GLU A 103 11.26 -14.86 -14.53
N ASP A 104 11.87 -14.93 -13.34
CA ASP A 104 11.39 -14.24 -12.15
C ASP A 104 11.54 -12.71 -12.27
N ALA A 105 12.62 -12.24 -12.89
CA ALA A 105 12.82 -10.82 -13.20
C ALA A 105 11.70 -10.29 -14.13
N LEU A 106 11.31 -11.08 -15.14
CA LEU A 106 10.19 -10.70 -16.02
C LEU A 106 8.85 -10.65 -15.27
N ILE A 107 8.58 -11.59 -14.35
CA ILE A 107 7.37 -11.58 -13.51
C ILE A 107 7.35 -10.32 -12.65
N TRP A 108 8.49 -9.96 -12.06
CA TRP A 108 8.60 -8.73 -11.29
C TRP A 108 8.26 -7.51 -12.15
N ASP A 109 8.91 -7.30 -13.28
CA ASP A 109 8.65 -6.13 -14.14
C ASP A 109 7.15 -6.02 -14.50
N GLN A 110 6.49 -7.16 -14.74
CA GLN A 110 5.05 -7.22 -15.01
C GLN A 110 4.21 -6.81 -13.80
N LEU A 111 4.58 -7.22 -12.58
CA LEU A 111 3.88 -6.86 -11.35
C LEU A 111 4.00 -5.37 -11.05
N ASP A 112 5.19 -4.80 -11.22
CA ASP A 112 5.43 -3.36 -11.06
C ASP A 112 4.63 -2.56 -12.09
N THR A 113 4.70 -2.95 -13.36
CA THR A 113 3.93 -2.32 -14.45
C THR A 113 2.43 -2.36 -14.15
N ALA A 114 1.91 -3.54 -13.81
CA ALA A 114 0.49 -3.70 -13.48
C ALA A 114 0.09 -2.83 -12.28
N PHE A 115 0.96 -2.70 -11.26
CA PHE A 115 0.67 -1.88 -10.10
C PHE A 115 0.57 -0.40 -10.47
N PHE A 116 1.50 0.13 -11.27
CA PHE A 116 1.44 1.51 -11.74
C PHE A 116 0.17 1.80 -12.57
N GLU A 117 -0.30 0.82 -13.35
CA GLU A 117 -1.52 0.95 -14.13
C GLU A 117 -2.78 0.99 -13.26
N ILE A 118 -2.87 0.13 -12.24
CA ILE A 118 -4.12 -0.07 -11.49
C ILE A 118 -4.15 0.61 -10.13
N ALA A 119 -3.02 1.04 -9.57
CA ALA A 119 -2.94 1.65 -8.24
C ALA A 119 -2.69 3.17 -8.31
N ALA A 120 -3.16 3.84 -9.35
CA ALA A 120 -3.01 5.29 -9.48
C ALA A 120 -3.62 6.08 -8.30
N ASP A 121 -3.02 7.21 -7.94
CA ASP A 121 -3.46 8.09 -6.83
C ASP A 121 -4.95 8.46 -6.96
N GLU A 122 -5.42 8.69 -8.18
CA GLU A 122 -6.81 9.06 -8.46
C GLU A 122 -7.81 8.00 -8.00
N ARG A 123 -7.44 6.72 -8.02
CA ARG A 123 -8.30 5.64 -7.53
C ARG A 123 -8.42 5.65 -6.03
N LEU A 124 -7.32 5.92 -5.32
CA LEU A 124 -7.36 6.12 -3.88
C LEU A 124 -8.20 7.36 -3.55
N GLU A 125 -7.99 8.48 -4.26
CA GLU A 125 -8.76 9.73 -4.07
C GLU A 125 -10.26 9.52 -4.27
N THR A 126 -10.62 8.63 -5.19
CA THR A 126 -12.02 8.24 -5.43
C THR A 126 -12.58 7.32 -4.35
N ALA A 127 -11.76 6.43 -3.79
CA ALA A 127 -12.19 5.42 -2.83
C ALA A 127 -12.33 5.96 -1.39
N VAL A 128 -11.41 6.83 -0.95
CA VAL A 128 -11.35 7.37 0.42
C VAL A 128 -12.65 8.07 0.87
N PRO A 129 -13.32 8.91 0.04
CA PRO A 129 -14.56 9.58 0.45
C PRO A 129 -15.67 8.65 0.95
N ALA A 130 -15.78 7.44 0.40
CA ALA A 130 -16.80 6.46 0.82
C ALA A 130 -16.59 5.92 2.25
N ARG A 131 -15.39 6.13 2.79
CA ARG A 131 -14.96 5.70 4.11
C ARG A 131 -14.67 6.87 5.05
N LEU A 132 -14.97 8.11 4.65
CA LEU A 132 -14.51 9.29 5.37
C LEU A 132 -15.03 9.36 6.82
N GLN A 133 -16.24 8.86 7.08
CA GLN A 133 -16.78 8.74 8.45
C GLN A 133 -15.91 7.87 9.38
N ASP A 134 -15.20 6.90 8.83
CA ASP A 134 -14.39 5.93 9.57
C ASP A 134 -12.91 6.37 9.67
N ILE A 135 -12.51 7.35 8.85
CA ILE A 135 -11.12 7.85 8.71
C ILE A 135 -10.95 9.20 9.39
N ALA A 136 -11.87 10.13 9.12
CA ALA A 136 -11.79 11.54 9.45
C ALA A 136 -13.20 12.18 9.38
N PRO A 137 -14.12 11.82 10.28
CA PRO A 137 -15.50 12.31 10.25
C PRO A 137 -15.59 13.85 10.31
N GLU A 138 -14.59 14.50 10.91
CA GLU A 138 -14.45 15.95 10.95
C GLU A 138 -14.26 16.62 9.58
N LEU A 139 -13.92 15.85 8.54
CA LEU A 139 -13.72 16.34 7.17
C LEU A 139 -14.95 16.14 6.27
N GLN A 140 -16.05 15.59 6.79
CA GLN A 140 -17.27 15.44 5.99
C GLN A 140 -17.87 16.81 5.62
N PRO A 141 -18.30 17.01 4.36
CA PRO A 141 -19.07 18.21 4.01
C PRO A 141 -20.38 18.22 4.80
N SER A 142 -20.67 19.37 5.42
CA SER A 142 -21.87 19.61 6.22
C SER A 142 -23.16 19.56 5.39
#